data_AF-A0A497RJT9-F1
#
_entry.id   AF-A0A497RJT9-F1
#
_cell.length_a   1.000
_cell.length_b   1.000
_cell.length_c   1.000
_cell.angle_alpha   90.00
_cell.angle_beta   90.00
_cell.angle_gamma   90.00
#
_symmetry.space_group_name_H-M   'P 1'
#
loop_
_entity.id
_entity.type
_entity.pdbx_description
1 polymer ?
#
loop_
_entity_poly.entity_id
_entity_poly.type
_entity_poly.pdbx_seq_one_letter_code
_entity_poly.pdbx_strand_id
1 'polypeptide(L)'
;MEVTVVIVGMAIVTFLPRLIPMLKPINPNLKFMRYIPISIFSAIVFSEIVTSNLKVFAGILTFLVAWRSRSMLLTIAFGVIVFYLLTVLF
;
A
#
# COMPACT_ATOMS: atom_id res chain seq x y z
N MET A 1 -8.91 -29.97 -3.94
CA MET A 1 -8.40 -30.01 -2.55
C MET A 1 -7.37 -28.93 -2.25
N GLU A 2 -6.51 -28.55 -3.20
CA GLU A 2 -5.45 -27.55 -2.95
C GLU A 2 -5.97 -26.14 -2.60
N VAL A 3 -6.99 -25.66 -3.30
CA VAL A 3 -7.54 -24.30 -3.09
C VAL A 3 -8.11 -24.12 -1.68
N THR A 4 -8.76 -25.15 -1.12
CA THR A 4 -9.31 -25.10 0.24
C THR A 4 -8.22 -24.98 1.29
N VAL A 5 -7.11 -25.71 1.12
CA VAL A 5 -5.94 -25.64 2.01
C VAL A 5 -5.29 -24.27 1.93
N VAL A 6 -5.19 -23.69 0.73
CA VAL A 6 -4.66 -22.32 0.53
C VAL A 6 -5.56 -21.29 1.19
N ILE A 7 -6.88 -21.37 1.02
CA ILE A 7 -7.83 -20.43 1.64
C ILE A 7 -7.73 -20.48 3.17
N VAL A 8 -7.73 -21.68 3.75
CA VAL A 8 -7.61 -21.86 5.20
C VAL A 8 -6.25 -21.41 5.70
N GLY A 9 -5.17 -21.73 4.98
CA GLY A 9 -3.82 -21.26 5.30
C GLY A 9 -3.70 -19.74 5.28
N MET A 10 -4.23 -19.09 4.24
CA MET A 10 -4.26 -17.62 4.11
C MET A 10 -5.08 -16.96 5.21
N ALA A 11 -6.22 -17.55 5.59
CA ALA A 11 -7.02 -17.06 6.70
C ALA A 11 -6.22 -17.09 8.01
N ILE A 12 -5.56 -18.21 8.31
CA ILE A 12 -4.74 -18.36 9.52
C ILE A 12 -3.64 -17.30 9.57
N VAL A 13 -2.82 -17.16 8.51
CA VAL A 13 -1.70 -16.21 8.51
C VAL A 13 -2.13 -14.74 8.47
N THR A 14 -3.34 -14.43 8.03
CA THR A 14 -3.86 -13.05 8.02
C THR A 14 -4.54 -12.67 9.34
N PHE A 15 -5.31 -13.59 9.91
CA PHE A 15 -6.07 -13.32 11.14
C PHE A 15 -5.22 -13.48 12.39
N LEU A 16 -4.27 -14.41 12.47
CA LEU A 16 -3.42 -14.54 13.67
C LEU A 16 -2.68 -13.23 14.02
N PRO A 17 -1.95 -12.59 13.07
CA PRO A 17 -1.21 -11.37 13.38
C PRO A 17 -2.11 -10.19 13.76
N ARG A 18 -3.40 -10.20 13.36
CA ARG A 18 -4.40 -9.18 13.72
C ARG A 18 -5.09 -9.47 15.06
N LEU A 19 -5.38 -10.73 15.35
CA LEU A 19 -6.05 -11.15 16.58
C LEU A 19 -5.15 -11.00 17.81
N ILE A 20 -3.85 -11.24 17.66
CA ILE A 20 -2.87 -11.10 18.76
C ILE A 20 -2.88 -9.66 19.34
N PRO A 21 -2.78 -8.59 18.52
CA PRO A 21 -2.96 -7.21 18.95
C PRO A 21 -4.31 -6.89 19.60
N MET A 22 -5.38 -7.56 19.15
CA MET A 22 -6.75 -7.28 19.63
C MET A 22 -7.02 -7.89 21.00
N LEU A 23 -6.50 -9.09 21.27
CA LEU A 23 -6.75 -9.84 22.50
C LEU A 23 -5.86 -9.41 23.67
N LYS A 24 -4.67 -8.87 23.40
CA LYS A 24 -3.74 -8.45 24.44
C LYS A 24 -3.23 -7.03 24.14
N PRO A 25 -3.32 -6.09 25.10
CA PRO A 25 -2.70 -4.79 24.92
C PRO A 25 -1.21 -5.01 24.66
N ILE A 26 -0.77 -4.55 23.49
CA ILE A 26 0.62 -4.59 23.08
C ILE A 26 1.46 -3.90 24.16
N ASN A 27 2.59 -4.53 24.53
CA ASN A 27 3.51 -4.00 25.53
C ASN A 27 3.84 -2.53 25.22
N PRO A 28 3.75 -1.58 26.18
CA PRO A 28 4.04 -0.17 25.94
C PRO A 28 5.43 0.10 25.33
N ASN A 29 6.39 -0.82 25.51
CA ASN A 29 7.71 -0.76 24.88
C ASN A 29 7.70 -0.99 23.36
N LEU A 30 6.63 -1.58 22.81
CA LEU A 30 6.45 -1.84 21.38
C LEU A 30 5.72 -0.70 20.65
N LYS A 31 5.53 0.47 21.30
CA LYS A 31 4.94 1.65 20.65
C LYS A 31 5.68 2.07 19.37
N PHE A 32 6.97 1.74 19.25
CA PHE A 32 7.76 2.02 18.05
C PHE A 32 7.26 1.26 16.82
N MET A 33 6.55 0.13 16.99
CA MET A 33 6.02 -0.65 15.88
C MET A 33 5.00 0.14 15.04
N ARG A 34 4.39 1.21 15.58
CA ARG A 34 3.53 2.12 14.81
C ARG A 34 4.26 2.83 13.66
N TYR A 35 5.58 3.01 13.80
CA TYR A 35 6.40 3.69 12.80
C TYR A 35 6.84 2.73 11.68
N ILE A 36 6.83 1.43 11.93
CA ILE A 36 7.29 0.43 10.95
C ILE A 36 6.46 0.50 9.66
N PRO A 37 5.11 0.48 9.68
CA PRO A 37 4.33 0.56 8.45
C PRO A 37 4.59 1.86 7.66
N ILE A 38 4.56 3.02 8.33
CA ILE A 38 4.74 4.31 7.65
C ILE A 38 6.15 4.43 7.08
N SER A 39 7.19 3.97 7.80
CA SER A 39 8.56 3.96 7.30
C SER A 39 8.75 3.05 6.09
N ILE A 40 8.13 1.86 6.09
CA ILE A 40 8.19 0.93 4.97
C ILE A 40 7.49 1.53 3.74
N PHE A 41 6.28 2.07 3.90
CA PHE A 41 5.57 2.72 2.79
C PHE A 41 6.37 3.90 2.24
N SER A 42 6.94 4.74 3.09
CA SER A 42 7.80 5.85 2.67
C SER A 42 9.05 5.36 1.94
N ALA A 43 9.71 4.31 2.43
CA ALA A 43 10.90 3.76 1.78
C ALA A 43 10.62 3.21 0.38
N ILE A 44 9.50 2.50 0.21
CA ILE A 44 9.07 1.97 -1.09
C ILE A 44 8.81 3.13 -2.05
N VAL A 45 8.01 4.11 -1.63
CA VAL A 45 7.68 5.29 -2.46
C VAL A 45 8.93 6.08 -2.82
N PHE A 46 9.84 6.30 -1.86
CA PHE A 46 11.08 7.03 -2.10
C PHE A 46 12.00 6.31 -3.09
N SER A 47 12.12 4.99 -3.00
CA SER A 47 12.89 4.19 -3.96
C SER A 47 12.35 4.34 -5.38
N GLU A 48 11.04 4.37 -5.55
CA GLU A 48 10.39 4.60 -6.85
C GLU A 48 10.67 6.01 -7.39
N ILE A 49 10.79 7.01 -6.51
CA ILE A 49 11.13 8.39 -6.89
C ILE A 49 12.55 8.48 -7.47
N VAL A 50 13.51 7.79 -6.86
CA VAL A 50 14.93 7.85 -7.28
C VAL A 50 15.17 7.08 -8.58
N THR A 51 14.43 5.98 -8.80
CA THR A 51 14.70 5.05 -9.90
C THR A 51 13.93 5.37 -11.18
N SER A 52 12.79 6.07 -11.12
CA SER A 52 11.91 6.21 -12.27
C SER A 52 11.24 7.59 -12.39
N ASN A 53 11.74 8.39 -13.33
CA ASN A 53 11.15 9.70 -13.68
C ASN A 53 9.70 9.59 -14.16
N LEU A 54 9.36 8.52 -14.89
CA LEU A 54 8.02 8.32 -15.43
C LEU A 54 6.98 8.05 -14.32
N LYS A 55 7.36 7.21 -13.34
CA LYS A 55 6.51 6.90 -12.18
C LYS A 55 6.33 8.13 -11.28
N VAL A 56 7.36 8.95 -11.11
CA VAL A 56 7.25 10.23 -10.40
C VAL A 56 6.20 11.13 -11.04
N PHE A 57 6.23 11.25 -12.38
CA PHE A 57 5.28 12.08 -13.11
C PHE A 57 3.83 11.57 -12.97
N ALA A 58 3.63 10.25 -13.10
CA ALA A 58 2.34 9.61 -12.83
C ALA A 58 1.88 9.84 -11.37
N GLY A 59 2.81 9.76 -10.42
CA GLY A 59 2.58 10.04 -8.99
C GLY A 59 2.12 11.47 -8.71
N ILE A 60 2.74 12.46 -9.36
CA ILE A 60 2.36 13.88 -9.22
C ILE A 60 0.96 14.13 -9.77
N LEU A 61 0.64 13.58 -10.95
CA LEU A 61 -0.69 13.72 -11.56
C LEU A 61 -1.77 13.05 -10.72
N THR A 62 -1.48 11.89 -10.13
CA THR A 62 -2.42 11.20 -9.24
C THR A 62 -2.61 11.90 -7.91
N PHE A 63 -1.54 12.45 -7.34
CA PHE A 63 -1.62 13.25 -6.12
C PHE A 63 -2.57 14.45 -6.28
N LEU A 64 -2.56 15.09 -7.45
CA LEU A 64 -3.46 16.21 -7.75
C LEU A 64 -4.94 15.81 -7.69
N VAL A 65 -5.27 14.63 -8.23
CA VAL A 65 -6.64 14.08 -8.20
C VAL A 65 -7.02 13.62 -6.80
N ALA A 66 -6.09 13.01 -6.07
CA ALA A 66 -6.29 12.61 -4.68
C ALA A 66 -6.67 13.81 -3.80
N TRP A 67 -5.94 14.92 -3.96
CA TRP A 67 -6.19 16.16 -3.22
C TRP A 67 -7.58 16.74 -3.48
N ARG A 68 -8.03 16.72 -4.74
CA ARG A 68 -9.32 17.28 -5.16
C ARG A 68 -10.50 16.38 -4.77
N SER A 69 -10.37 15.07 -4.98
CA SER A 69 -11.49 14.14 -4.95
C SER A 69 -11.81 13.62 -3.54
N ARG A 70 -10.80 13.52 -2.66
CA ARG A 70 -10.88 12.83 -1.35
C ARG A 70 -11.40 11.38 -1.41
N SER A 71 -11.66 10.85 -2.61
CA SER A 71 -12.12 9.49 -2.86
C SER A 71 -10.95 8.61 -3.24
N MET A 72 -10.73 7.54 -2.47
CA MET A 72 -9.69 6.55 -2.75
C MET A 72 -9.93 5.87 -4.10
N LEU A 73 -11.19 5.58 -4.45
CA LEU A 73 -11.53 4.81 -5.64
C LEU A 73 -11.20 5.59 -6.93
N LEU A 74 -11.54 6.89 -6.97
CA LEU A 74 -11.20 7.77 -8.10
C LEU A 74 -9.69 7.97 -8.23
N THR A 75 -8.99 8.08 -7.11
CA THR A 75 -7.52 8.23 -7.08
C THR A 75 -6.82 7.00 -7.68
N ILE A 76 -7.24 5.80 -7.27
CA ILE A 76 -6.67 4.54 -7.75
C ILE A 76 -6.96 4.37 -9.24
N ALA A 77 -8.23 4.54 -9.65
CA ALA A 77 -8.62 4.38 -11.05
C ALA A 77 -7.85 5.34 -11.96
N PHE A 78 -7.80 6.63 -11.60
CA PHE A 78 -7.05 7.63 -12.35
C PHE A 78 -5.56 7.31 -12.41
N GLY A 79 -4.98 6.83 -11.31
CA GLY A 79 -3.56 6.52 -11.28
C GLY A 79 -3.11 5.34 -12.09
N VAL A 80 -3.89 4.28 -12.09
CA VAL A 80 -3.64 3.14 -12.98
C VAL A 80 -3.73 3.59 -14.43
N ILE A 81 -4.74 4.38 -14.79
CA ILE A 81 -4.93 4.88 -16.17
C ILE A 81 -3.75 5.76 -16.59
N VAL A 82 -3.38 6.76 -15.78
CA VAL A 82 -2.28 7.68 -16.09
C VAL A 82 -0.96 6.96 -16.19
N PHE A 83 -0.64 6.06 -15.26
CA PHE A 83 0.60 5.29 -15.30
C PHE A 83 0.66 4.38 -16.53
N TYR A 84 -0.45 3.72 -16.86
CA TYR A 84 -0.55 2.90 -18.06
C TYR A 84 -0.35 3.73 -19.34
N LEU A 85 -1.03 4.87 -19.45
CA LEU A 85 -0.91 5.75 -20.60
C LEU A 85 0.53 6.26 -20.78
N LEU A 86 1.18 6.68 -19.69
CA LEU A 86 2.57 7.13 -19.71
C LEU A 86 3.52 6.02 -20.15
N THR A 87 3.32 4.79 -19.65
CA THR A 87 4.17 3.62 -19.97
C THR A 87 4.00 3.15 -21.41
N VAL A 88 2.82 3.32 -22.01
CA VAL A 88 2.59 2.94 -23.41
C VAL A 88 3.12 4.00 -24.38
N LEU A 89 3.16 5.27 -23.95
CA LEU A 89 3.52 6.39 -24.82
C LEU A 89 5.03 6.71 -24.84
N PHE A 90 5.77 6.32 -23.79
CA PHE A 90 7.21 6.54 -23.60
C PHE A 90 7.93 5.23 -23.28
#